data_AF-A0A4R8DPJ9-F1
#
_entry.id   AF-A0A4R8DPJ9-F1
#
_cell.length_a   1.000
_cell.length_b   1.000
_cell.length_c   1.000
_cell.angle_alpha   90.00
_cell.angle_beta   90.00
_cell.angle_gamma   90.00
#
_symmetry.space_group_name_H-M   'P 1'
#
loop_
_entity.id
_entity.type
_entity.pdbx_description
1 polymer ?
#
loop_
_entity_poly.entity_id
_entity_poly.type
_entity_poly.pdbx_seq_one_letter_code
_entity_poly.pdbx_strand_id
1 'polypeptide(L)'
;MKQTSTASLAEEFREQVRANFFNEIRPANTQTRQTPQHIALVTVAQAYFERGDLDHFSSFLRESQYFTDLWTAHMIMEHGQPGEAHKAQALEVIRKYAKGCMNPEIIAEEKSWLAVHGMGN
;
A
#
# COMPACT_ATOMS: atom_id res chain seq x y z
N MET A 1 8.79 -21.52 15.59
CA MET A 1 8.14 -20.53 14.71
C MET A 1 8.16 -21.10 13.29
N LYS A 2 7.00 -21.24 12.63
CA LYS A 2 6.98 -21.67 11.23
C LYS A 2 7.49 -20.50 10.38
N GLN A 3 8.55 -20.72 9.60
CA GLN A 3 9.00 -19.72 8.63
C GLN A 3 7.97 -19.66 7.49
N THR A 4 7.10 -18.65 7.48
CA THR A 4 6.19 -18.36 6.37
C THR A 4 7.04 -17.97 5.16
N SER A 5 6.88 -18.63 4.02
CA SER A 5 7.67 -18.31 2.81
C SER A 5 7.22 -16.99 2.17
N THR A 6 8.09 -16.35 1.40
CA THR A 6 7.74 -15.13 0.65
C THR A 6 6.59 -15.38 -0.33
N ALA A 7 6.51 -16.58 -0.92
CA ALA A 7 5.39 -16.97 -1.77
C ALA A 7 4.05 -16.98 -1.02
N SER A 8 4.00 -17.51 0.20
CA SER A 8 2.79 -17.47 1.02
C SER A 8 2.40 -16.05 1.46
N LEU A 9 3.38 -15.19 1.75
CA LEU A 9 3.09 -13.78 2.07
C LEU A 9 2.54 -13.01 0.85
N ALA A 10 2.99 -13.36 -0.36
CA ALA A 10 2.53 -12.71 -1.59
C ALA A 10 1.08 -13.05 -1.92
N GLU A 11 0.68 -14.30 -1.69
CA GLU A 11 -0.71 -14.73 -1.80
C GLU A 11 -1.58 -14.02 -0.76
N GLU A 12 -1.17 -14.07 0.52
CA GLU A 12 -1.88 -13.43 1.63
C GLU A 12 -2.08 -11.93 1.41
N PHE A 13 -1.04 -11.22 0.92
CA PHE A 13 -1.12 -9.81 0.61
C PHE A 13 -2.18 -9.52 -0.47
N ARG A 14 -2.15 -10.26 -1.59
CA ARG A 14 -3.10 -10.05 -2.70
C ARG A 14 -4.53 -10.39 -2.30
N GLU A 15 -4.72 -11.48 -1.54
CA GLU A 15 -6.04 -11.86 -1.02
C GLU A 15 -6.60 -10.77 -0.10
N GLN A 16 -5.77 -10.24 0.80
CA GLN A 16 -6.21 -9.19 1.72
C GLN A 16 -6.47 -7.86 0.99
N VAL A 17 -5.66 -7.46 0.00
CA VAL A 17 -5.96 -6.30 -0.85
C VAL A 17 -7.31 -6.47 -1.54
N ARG A 18 -7.54 -7.65 -2.13
CA ARG A 18 -8.80 -7.95 -2.82
C ARG A 18 -9.98 -7.89 -1.85
N ALA A 19 -9.84 -8.40 -0.63
CA ALA A 19 -10.86 -8.28 0.40
C ALA A 19 -11.11 -6.82 0.77
N ASN A 20 -10.07 -5.99 0.93
CA ASN A 20 -10.20 -4.57 1.23
C ASN A 20 -10.98 -3.84 0.13
N PHE A 21 -10.68 -4.14 -1.14
CA PHE A 21 -11.38 -3.57 -2.28
C PHE A 21 -12.88 -3.82 -2.23
N PHE A 22 -13.32 -5.07 -1.98
CA PHE A 22 -14.75 -5.40 -1.88
C PHE A 22 -15.43 -4.85 -0.63
N ASN A 23 -14.68 -4.57 0.43
CA ASN A 23 -15.18 -3.91 1.64
C ASN A 23 -15.07 -2.38 1.58
N GLU A 24 -14.69 -1.81 0.43
CA GLU A 24 -14.49 -0.37 0.23
C GLU A 24 -13.47 0.27 1.18
N ILE A 25 -12.53 -0.54 1.68
CA ILE A 25 -11.43 -0.11 2.53
C ILE A 25 -10.29 0.38 1.64
N ARG A 26 -9.78 1.57 1.94
CA ARG A 26 -8.80 2.28 1.12
C ARG A 26 -7.59 2.68 1.97
N PRO A 27 -6.39 2.75 1.38
CA PRO A 27 -5.17 3.00 2.15
C PRO A 27 -5.11 4.42 2.74
N ALA A 28 -5.51 5.43 1.96
CA ALA A 28 -5.52 6.82 2.40
C ALA A 28 -6.70 7.16 3.34
N ASN A 29 -7.74 6.33 3.41
CA ASN A 29 -8.91 6.58 4.26
C ASN A 29 -8.59 6.34 5.75
N THR A 30 -8.38 7.45 6.46
CA THR A 30 -8.05 7.46 7.90
C THR A 30 -9.12 6.83 8.80
N GLN A 31 -10.39 6.84 8.39
CA GLN A 31 -11.50 6.26 9.17
C GLN A 31 -11.40 4.74 9.23
N THR A 32 -10.78 4.11 8.23
CA THR A 32 -10.69 2.65 8.12
C THR A 32 -9.38 2.08 8.66
N ARG A 33 -8.43 2.92 9.09
CA ARG A 33 -7.10 2.47 9.55
C ARG A 33 -7.11 1.51 10.73
N GLN A 34 -8.13 1.61 11.58
CA GLN A 34 -8.30 0.75 12.76
C GLN A 34 -9.17 -0.49 12.50
N THR A 35 -9.61 -0.69 11.26
CA THR A 35 -10.39 -1.87 10.90
C THR A 35 -9.50 -3.12 10.90
N PRO A 36 -10.02 -4.30 11.27
CA PRO A 36 -9.26 -5.55 11.23
C PRO A 36 -8.61 -5.83 9.87
N GLN A 37 -9.27 -5.47 8.78
CA GLN A 37 -8.81 -5.70 7.41
C GLN A 37 -7.64 -4.80 7.02
N HIS A 38 -7.65 -3.53 7.44
CA HIS A 38 -6.51 -2.63 7.25
C HIS A 38 -5.31 -3.11 8.08
N ILE A 39 -5.54 -3.45 9.36
CA ILE A 39 -4.50 -3.97 10.26
C ILE A 39 -3.90 -5.28 9.74
N ALA A 40 -4.72 -6.18 9.22
CA ALA A 40 -4.25 -7.43 8.61
C ALA A 40 -3.29 -7.17 7.46
N LEU A 41 -3.63 -6.24 6.56
CA LEU A 41 -2.77 -5.92 5.43
C LEU A 41 -1.45 -5.27 5.86
N VAL A 42 -1.51 -4.36 6.84
CA VAL A 42 -0.31 -3.76 7.45
C VAL A 42 0.58 -4.84 8.06
N THR A 43 0.00 -5.82 8.77
CA THR A 43 0.73 -6.93 9.39
C THR A 43 1.48 -7.75 8.33
N VAL A 44 0.82 -8.05 7.21
CA VAL A 44 1.46 -8.78 6.09
C VAL A 44 2.61 -7.96 5.49
N ALA A 45 2.41 -6.66 5.28
CA ALA A 45 3.46 -5.78 4.75
C ALA A 45 4.65 -5.66 5.71
N GLN A 46 4.40 -5.52 7.01
CA GLN A 46 5.44 -5.48 8.03
C GLN A 46 6.27 -6.77 8.04
N ALA A 47 5.65 -7.94 7.80
CA ALA A 47 6.39 -9.19 7.70
C ALA A 47 7.40 -9.21 6.53
N TYR A 48 7.17 -8.46 5.45
CA TYR A 48 8.18 -8.24 4.41
C TYR A 48 9.30 -7.32 4.90
N PHE A 49 8.95 -6.20 5.52
CA PHE A 49 9.89 -5.18 5.93
C PHE A 49 10.83 -5.66 7.04
N GLU A 50 10.33 -6.45 7.99
CA GLU A 50 11.13 -7.09 9.03
C GLU A 50 12.18 -8.07 8.48
N ARG A 51 11.97 -8.59 7.26
CA ARG A 51 12.91 -9.48 6.56
C ARG A 51 13.90 -8.72 5.67
N GLY A 52 13.73 -7.41 5.51
CA GLY A 52 14.47 -6.62 4.54
C GLY A 52 14.03 -6.86 3.09
N ASP A 53 12.87 -7.46 2.86
CA ASP A 53 12.35 -7.84 1.53
C ASP A 53 11.61 -6.68 0.84
N LEU A 54 12.05 -5.43 1.07
CA LEU A 54 11.41 -4.24 0.49
C LEU A 54 11.43 -4.26 -1.04
N ASP A 55 12.55 -4.69 -1.64
CA ASP A 55 12.69 -4.83 -3.09
C ASP A 55 11.64 -5.79 -3.66
N HIS A 56 11.43 -6.93 -2.99
CA HIS A 56 10.43 -7.90 -3.40
C HIS A 56 9.02 -7.33 -3.26
N PHE A 57 8.73 -6.68 -2.14
CA PHE A 57 7.44 -6.05 -1.90
C PHE A 57 7.15 -4.93 -2.92
N SER A 58 8.16 -4.19 -3.37
CA SER A 58 8.02 -3.14 -4.39
C SER A 58 7.54 -3.68 -5.75
N SER A 59 7.70 -4.98 -6.02
CA SER A 59 7.21 -5.58 -7.27
C SER A 59 5.70 -5.45 -7.45
N PHE A 60 4.94 -5.38 -6.35
CA PHE A 60 3.48 -5.17 -6.36
C PHE A 60 3.08 -3.78 -6.88
N LEU A 61 3.98 -2.80 -6.94
CA LEU A 61 3.71 -1.47 -7.54
C LEU A 61 3.33 -1.55 -9.02
N ARG A 62 3.60 -2.69 -9.67
CA ARG A 62 3.23 -2.95 -11.08
C ARG A 62 1.89 -3.66 -11.23
N GLU A 63 1.25 -4.06 -10.13
CA GLU A 63 -0.02 -4.78 -10.13
C GLU A 63 -1.19 -3.82 -9.88
N SER A 64 -1.91 -3.40 -10.93
CA SER A 64 -3.02 -2.44 -10.77
C SER A 64 -4.39 -3.07 -10.41
N GLN A 65 -4.49 -4.39 -10.30
CA GLN A 65 -5.75 -5.05 -9.93
C GLN A 65 -6.12 -4.70 -8.49
N TYR A 66 -7.39 -4.40 -8.22
CA TYR A 66 -7.92 -4.12 -6.87
C TYR A 66 -7.17 -3.03 -6.09
N PHE A 67 -6.47 -2.12 -6.78
CA PHE A 67 -5.59 -1.13 -6.18
C PHE A 67 -4.40 -1.71 -5.41
N THR A 68 -3.91 -2.90 -5.80
CA THR A 68 -2.69 -3.50 -5.22
C THR A 68 -1.52 -2.53 -5.29
N ASP A 69 -1.25 -1.92 -6.43
CA ASP A 69 -0.21 -0.91 -6.61
C ASP A 69 -0.35 0.26 -5.62
N LEU A 70 -1.57 0.78 -5.43
CA LEU A 70 -1.84 1.86 -4.49
C LEU A 70 -1.61 1.42 -3.04
N TRP A 71 -2.15 0.27 -2.63
CA TRP A 71 -1.92 -0.28 -1.29
C TRP A 71 -0.44 -0.50 -1.02
N THR A 72 0.28 -1.09 -1.97
CA THR A 72 1.73 -1.27 -1.88
C THR A 72 2.45 0.05 -1.70
N ALA A 73 2.10 1.08 -2.47
CA ALA A 73 2.70 2.40 -2.34
C ALA A 73 2.53 2.99 -0.94
N HIS A 74 1.33 2.90 -0.35
CA HIS A 74 1.09 3.36 1.01
C HIS A 74 1.86 2.55 2.05
N MET A 75 1.86 1.22 1.94
CA MET A 75 2.59 0.37 2.89
C MET A 75 4.10 0.67 2.88
N ILE A 76 4.67 0.87 1.68
CA ILE A 76 6.08 1.29 1.53
C ILE A 76 6.30 2.64 2.21
N MET A 77 5.48 3.65 1.92
CA MET A 77 5.66 5.00 2.44
C MET A 77 5.47 5.11 3.96
N GLU A 78 4.48 4.40 4.52
CA GLU A 78 4.07 4.55 5.91
C GLU A 78 4.78 3.58 6.86
N HIS A 79 5.24 2.43 6.36
CA HIS A 79 5.78 1.35 7.21
C HIS A 79 7.12 0.79 6.73
N GLY A 80 7.51 0.98 5.47
CA GLY A 80 8.67 0.34 4.86
C GLY A 80 10.02 1.02 5.05
N GLN A 81 10.07 2.21 5.68
CA GLN A 81 11.27 3.05 5.80
C GLN A 81 12.07 3.15 4.48
N PRO A 82 11.43 3.56 3.37
CA PRO A 82 11.99 3.41 2.05
C PRO A 82 13.16 4.36 1.81
N GLY A 83 14.18 3.87 1.11
CA GLY A 83 15.15 4.74 0.45
C GLY A 83 14.53 5.55 -0.68
N GLU A 84 15.27 6.54 -1.20
CA GLU A 84 14.78 7.49 -2.20
C GLU A 84 14.17 6.84 -3.45
N ALA A 85 14.74 5.73 -3.93
CA ALA A 85 14.23 5.02 -5.10
C ALA A 85 12.81 4.46 -4.88
N HIS A 86 12.61 3.68 -3.81
CA HIS A 86 11.29 3.11 -3.48
C HIS A 86 10.27 4.20 -3.13
N LYS A 87 10.71 5.25 -2.43
CA LYS A 87 9.90 6.42 -2.11
C LYS A 87 9.39 7.11 -3.38
N ALA A 88 10.27 7.34 -4.35
CA ALA A 88 9.90 7.95 -5.63
C ALA A 88 8.89 7.10 -6.40
N GLN A 89 9.10 5.78 -6.47
CA GLN A 89 8.18 4.86 -7.14
C GLN A 89 6.80 4.83 -6.46
N ALA A 90 6.75 4.73 -5.12
CA ALA A 90 5.50 4.75 -4.37
C ALA A 90 4.75 6.08 -4.56
N LEU A 91 5.44 7.21 -4.47
CA LEU A 91 4.84 8.52 -4.69
C LEU A 91 4.32 8.70 -6.12
N GLU A 92 4.98 8.12 -7.13
CA GLU A 92 4.49 8.14 -8.51
C GLU A 92 3.13 7.45 -8.62
N VAL A 93 2.97 6.28 -8.01
CA VAL A 93 1.69 5.56 -7.96
C VAL A 93 0.62 6.38 -7.25
N ILE A 94 0.90 6.92 -6.06
CA ILE A 94 -0.08 7.73 -5.32
C ILE A 94 -0.50 8.96 -6.14
N ARG A 95 0.45 9.64 -6.79
CA ARG A 95 0.18 10.79 -7.68
C ARG A 95 -0.64 10.41 -8.91
N LYS A 96 -0.46 9.21 -9.46
CA LYS A 96 -1.27 8.69 -10.57
C LYS A 96 -2.74 8.58 -10.14
N TYR A 97 -3.01 7.99 -8.97
CA TYR A 97 -4.38 7.87 -8.44
C TYR A 97 -4.99 9.22 -8.06
N ALA A 98 -4.20 10.15 -7.50
CA ALA A 98 -4.63 11.51 -7.19
C ALA A 98 -4.98 12.36 -8.43
N LYS A 99 -4.51 11.98 -9.63
CA LYS A 99 -4.72 12.74 -10.87
C LYS A 99 -5.73 12.13 -11.83
N GLY A 100 -5.87 10.80 -11.86
CA GLY A 100 -6.54 10.12 -12.97
C GLY A 100 -7.34 8.87 -12.61
N CYS A 101 -7.72 8.67 -11.35
CA CYS A 101 -8.66 7.62 -10.96
C CYS A 101 -10.09 7.98 -11.37
N MET A 102 -10.92 7.00 -11.76
CA MET A 102 -12.34 7.24 -12.08
C MET A 102 -13.19 7.53 -10.83
N ASN A 103 -12.73 7.15 -9.65
CA ASN A 103 -13.44 7.36 -8.39
C ASN A 103 -13.02 8.70 -7.76
N PRO A 104 -13.92 9.70 -7.66
CA PRO A 104 -13.60 11.03 -7.13
C PRO A 104 -13.25 11.03 -5.64
N GLU A 105 -13.78 10.08 -4.86
CA GLU A 105 -13.44 9.97 -3.44
C GLU A 105 -11.99 9.53 -3.27
N ILE A 106 -11.54 8.54 -4.05
CA ILE A 106 -10.13 8.11 -4.06
C ILE A 106 -9.24 9.29 -4.43
N ILE A 107 -9.59 10.05 -5.48
CA ILE A 107 -8.82 11.26 -5.84
C ILE A 107 -8.70 12.22 -4.65
N ALA A 108 -9.80 12.46 -3.93
CA ALA A 108 -9.82 13.37 -2.79
C ALA A 108 -8.99 12.84 -1.60
N GLU A 109 -9.09 11.55 -1.30
CA GLU A 109 -8.29 10.88 -0.28
C GLU A 109 -6.79 10.98 -0.59
N GLU A 110 -6.39 10.65 -1.82
CA GLU A 110 -4.97 10.66 -2.21
C GLU A 110 -4.38 12.07 -2.28
N LYS A 111 -5.16 13.07 -2.71
CA LYS A 111 -4.74 14.47 -2.66
C LYS A 111 -4.54 14.94 -1.22
N SER A 112 -5.47 14.58 -0.33
CA SER A 112 -5.37 14.88 1.10
C SER A 112 -4.13 14.24 1.71
N TRP A 113 -3.86 12.97 1.37
CA TRP A 113 -2.68 12.26 1.85
C TRP A 113 -1.38 12.90 1.37
N LEU A 114 -1.29 13.25 0.09
CA LEU A 114 -0.12 13.92 -0.52
C LEU A 114 0.15 15.31 0.08
N ALA A 115 -0.88 16.04 0.51
CA ALA A 115 -0.69 17.34 1.15
C ALA A 115 0.05 17.22 2.49
N VAL A 116 -0.07 16.07 3.18
CA VAL A 116 0.57 15.81 4.48
C VAL A 116 1.91 15.09 4.31
N HIS A 117 2.00 14.14 3.39
CA HIS A 117 3.16 13.22 3.30
C HIS A 117 3.97 13.35 1.99
N GLY A 118 3.41 14.01 0.98
CA GLY A 118 3.97 14.09 -0.38
C GLY A 118 4.98 15.22 -0.61
N MET A 119 5.14 16.13 0.35
CA MET A 119 6.19 17.14 0.34
C MET A 119 7.41 16.60 1.10
N GLY A 120 8.46 16.26 0.37
CA GLY A 120 9.78 16.08 0.97
C GLY A 120 10.27 17.44 1.48
N ASN A 121 10.59 17.53 2.77
CA ASN A 121 11.62 18.47 3.21
C ASN A 121 12.98 17.99 2.69
#